data_AF-A0A2G5UQ82-F1
#
_entry.id   AF-A0A2G5UQ82-F1
#
_cell.length_a   1.000
_cell.length_b   1.000
_cell.length_c   1.000
_cell.angle_alpha   90.00
_cell.angle_beta   90.00
_cell.angle_gamma   90.00
#
_symmetry.space_group_name_H-M   'P 1'
#
loop_
_entity.id
_entity.type
_entity.pdbx_description
1 polymer ?
#
loop_
_entity_poly.entity_id
_entity_poly.type
_entity_poly.pdbx_seq_one_letter_code
_entity_poly.pdbx_strand_id
1 'polypeptide(L)'
;MNIEGELYEVDAKKLEILDELEAYPTLYDRKEIEIKLSSDGSIRHAYIYLLRSWRADLLATSSVMLTTYSSLGPHGRVYVDKYLRAKEMVEDVESGLYHEILGPDHPFLMELNLKKKEEELEMKSRA
;
A
#
# COMPACT_ATOMS: atom_id res chain seq x y z
N MET A 1 -5.47 -14.46 16.02
CA MET A 1 -4.95 -14.95 14.72
C MET A 1 -3.80 -14.03 14.38
N ASN A 2 -2.62 -14.56 14.12
CA ASN A 2 -1.40 -13.77 13.92
C ASN A 2 -1.00 -13.84 12.45
N ILE A 3 -0.35 -12.78 11.96
CA ILE A 3 0.25 -12.74 10.62
C ILE A 3 1.61 -13.42 10.70
N GLU A 4 1.91 -14.28 9.73
CA GLU A 4 3.18 -14.97 9.59
C GLU A 4 3.99 -14.35 8.44
N GLY A 5 5.31 -14.32 8.60
CA GLY A 5 6.21 -13.72 7.62
C GLY A 5 7.66 -13.99 7.96
N GLU A 6 8.55 -13.25 7.31
CA GLU A 6 10.00 -13.40 7.41
C GLU A 6 10.62 -12.17 8.08
N LEU A 7 11.61 -12.39 8.94
CA LEU A 7 12.35 -11.32 9.61
C LEU A 7 13.72 -11.17 8.96
N TYR A 8 14.04 -9.96 8.52
CA TYR A 8 15.31 -9.64 7.88
C TYR A 8 16.06 -8.54 8.63
N GLU A 9 17.38 -8.69 8.72
CA GLU A 9 18.28 -7.60 9.07
C GLU A 9 18.63 -6.81 7.80
N VAL A 10 18.40 -5.50 7.83
CA VAL A 10 18.64 -4.60 6.70
C VAL A 10 19.52 -3.43 7.13
N ASP A 11 20.38 -2.99 6.22
CA ASP A 11 21.15 -1.76 6.42
C ASP A 11 20.29 -0.51 6.16
N ALA A 12 20.80 0.66 6.57
CA ALA A 12 20.07 1.93 6.42
C ALA A 12 19.74 2.26 4.96
N LYS A 13 20.62 1.92 4.01
CA LYS A 13 20.41 2.20 2.59
C LYS A 13 19.28 1.34 2.01
N LYS A 14 19.22 0.05 2.37
CA LYS A 14 18.10 -0.82 2.00
C LYS A 14 16.80 -0.35 2.62
N LEU A 15 16.85 0.13 3.87
CA LEU A 15 15.67 0.66 4.54
C LEU A 15 15.11 1.92 3.84
N GLU A 16 15.98 2.82 3.36
CA GLU A 16 15.57 3.97 2.53
C GLU A 16 14.91 3.54 1.21
N ILE A 17 15.48 2.54 0.53
CA ILE A 17 14.90 2.00 -0.71
C ILE A 17 13.53 1.36 -0.46
N LEU A 18 13.36 0.67 0.68
CA LEU A 18 12.06 0.10 1.08
C LEU A 18 11.04 1.21 1.36
N ASP A 19 11.45 2.30 2.01
CA ASP A 19 10.56 3.45 2.23
C ASP A 19 10.04 4.04 0.92
N GLU A 20 10.91 4.20 -0.10
CA GLU A 20 10.52 4.67 -1.43
C GLU A 20 9.59 3.67 -2.15
N LEU A 21 9.90 2.37 -2.05
CA LEU A 21 9.13 1.31 -2.69
C LEU A 21 7.68 1.31 -2.16
N GLU A 22 7.55 1.35 -0.84
CA GLU A 22 6.28 1.33 -0.08
C GLU A 22 5.58 2.69 -0.04
N ALA A 23 6.14 3.72 -0.69
CA ALA A 23 5.61 5.08 -0.67
C ALA A 23 5.35 5.59 0.77
N TYR A 24 6.30 5.33 1.67
CA TYR A 24 6.31 5.93 3.00
C TYR A 24 6.66 7.42 2.91
N PRO A 25 6.01 8.30 3.69
CA PRO A 25 4.92 8.07 4.65
C PRO A 25 3.52 8.36 4.06
N THR A 26 3.34 8.29 2.74
CA THR A 26 2.07 8.71 2.10
C THR A 26 1.04 7.59 2.06
N LEU A 27 1.41 6.38 1.61
CA LEU A 27 0.51 5.23 1.54
C LEU A 27 0.63 4.31 2.77
N TYR A 28 1.85 3.93 3.11
CA TYR A 28 2.16 3.11 4.28
C TYR A 28 2.91 3.93 5.32
N ASP A 29 2.64 3.65 6.61
CA ASP A 29 3.44 4.07 7.74
C ASP A 29 4.38 2.95 8.15
N ARG A 30 5.62 3.31 8.51
CA ARG A 30 6.56 2.38 9.13
C ARG A 30 6.36 2.38 10.65
N LYS A 31 6.04 1.21 11.22
CA LYS A 31 5.85 1.03 12.66
C LYS A 31 6.76 -0.06 13.21
N GLU A 32 7.27 0.14 14.41
CA GLU A 32 7.98 -0.90 15.15
C GLU A 32 6.95 -1.78 15.86
N ILE A 33 7.09 -3.10 15.70
CA ILE A 33 6.20 -4.10 16.31
C ILE A 33 7.01 -5.24 16.93
N GLU A 34 6.37 -5.94 17.88
CA GLU A 34 6.89 -7.18 18.44
C GLU A 34 6.61 -8.36 17.50
N ILE A 35 7.64 -9.13 17.19
CA ILE A 35 7.61 -10.35 16.38
C ILE A 35 8.04 -11.52 17.25
N LYS A 36 7.21 -12.56 17.29
CA LYS A 36 7.58 -13.84 17.91
C LYS A 36 8.24 -14.74 16.87
N LEU A 37 9.50 -15.11 17.08
CA LEU A 37 10.21 -16.01 16.19
C LEU A 37 9.68 -17.44 16.30
N SER A 38 9.35 -18.05 15.16
CA SER A 38 8.88 -19.44 15.11
C SER A 38 9.97 -20.46 15.47
N SER A 39 11.25 -20.08 15.35
CA SER A 39 12.40 -20.96 15.59
C SER A 39 12.62 -21.29 17.06
N ASP A 40 12.49 -20.30 17.94
CA ASP A 40 12.85 -20.41 19.36
C ASP A 40 11.82 -19.77 20.31
N GLY A 41 10.79 -19.13 19.76
CA GLY A 41 9.76 -18.44 20.54
C GLY A 41 10.21 -17.10 21.12
N SER A 42 11.42 -16.63 20.83
CA SER A 42 11.92 -15.35 21.32
C SER A 42 11.18 -14.17 20.68
N ILE A 43 11.15 -13.04 21.39
CA ILE A 43 10.52 -11.81 20.92
C ILE A 43 11.61 -10.89 20.35
N ARG A 44 11.38 -10.38 19.15
CA ARG A 44 12.21 -9.37 18.48
C ARG A 44 11.36 -8.15 18.15
N HIS A 45 12.00 -7.00 18.04
CA HIS A 45 11.36 -5.79 17.54
C HIS A 45 11.82 -5.56 16.11
N ALA A 46 10.88 -5.22 15.23
CA ALA A 46 11.16 -5.02 13.82
C ALA A 46 10.19 -4.00 13.23
N TYR A 47 10.61 -3.38 12.12
CA TYR A 47 9.74 -2.49 11.36
C TYR A 47 8.80 -3.27 10.45
N ILE A 48 7.56 -2.81 10.38
CA ILE A 48 6.54 -3.24 9.42
C ILE A 48 5.92 -2.01 8.73
N TYR A 49 5.50 -2.18 7.48
CA TYR A 49 4.72 -1.18 6.76
C TYR A 49 3.23 -1.50 6.90
N LEU A 50 2.47 -0.58 7.47
CA LEU A 50 1.03 -0.69 7.64
C LEU A 50 0.33 0.42 6.89
N LEU A 51 -0.80 0.12 6.24
CA LEU A 51 -1.59 1.14 5.57
C LEU A 51 -1.87 2.27 6.55
N ARG A 52 -1.64 3.51 6.13
CA ARG A 52 -1.82 4.68 6.99
C ARG A 52 -3.28 5.03 7.19
N SER A 53 -4.08 4.87 6.14
CA SER A 53 -5.50 5.17 6.12
C SER A 53 -6.19 4.23 5.14
N TRP A 54 -7.43 3.89 5.44
CA TRP A 54 -8.27 3.05 4.61
C TRP A 54 -9.74 3.31 4.93
N ARG A 55 -10.63 3.02 3.97
CA ARG A 55 -12.08 3.14 4.17
C ARG A 55 -12.56 2.19 5.26
N ALA A 56 -13.51 2.64 6.07
CA ALA A 56 -13.97 1.90 7.26
C ALA A 56 -14.57 0.52 6.93
N ASP A 57 -15.16 0.39 5.75
CA ASP A 57 -15.75 -0.85 5.23
C ASP A 57 -14.74 -1.76 4.52
N LEU A 58 -13.46 -1.39 4.41
CA LEU A 58 -12.47 -2.19 3.68
C LEU A 58 -12.37 -3.61 4.24
N LEU A 59 -12.32 -3.75 5.57
CA LEU A 59 -12.23 -5.05 6.22
C LEU A 59 -13.52 -5.88 6.05
N ALA A 60 -14.69 -5.22 6.03
CA ALA A 60 -15.98 -5.89 5.85
C ALA A 60 -16.22 -6.32 4.40
N THR A 61 -15.66 -5.57 3.44
CA THR A 61 -15.74 -5.83 2.00
C THR A 61 -14.60 -6.71 1.48
N SER A 62 -13.56 -6.93 2.30
CA SER A 62 -12.46 -7.83 2.00
C SER A 62 -12.93 -9.29 1.99
N SER A 63 -12.40 -10.08 1.06
CA SER A 63 -12.85 -11.46 0.85
C SER A 63 -12.53 -12.37 2.04
N VAL A 64 -11.33 -12.22 2.62
CA VAL A 64 -10.82 -13.12 3.66
C VAL A 64 -9.69 -12.45 4.46
N MET A 65 -9.65 -12.69 5.77
CA MET A 65 -8.47 -12.36 6.59
C MET A 65 -7.42 -13.45 6.41
N LEU A 66 -6.21 -13.06 6.02
CA LEU A 66 -5.11 -13.97 5.74
C LEU A 66 -4.14 -14.04 6.92
N THR A 67 -3.60 -15.24 7.19
CA THR A 67 -2.44 -15.43 8.08
C THR A 67 -1.13 -15.32 7.31
N THR A 68 -1.12 -15.81 6.08
CA THR A 68 0.00 -15.75 5.15
C THR A 68 -0.49 -15.22 3.81
N TYR A 69 0.30 -14.34 3.22
CA TYR A 69 0.04 -13.83 1.88
C TYR A 69 0.79 -14.66 0.83
N SER A 70 0.10 -14.99 -0.27
CA SER A 70 0.72 -15.56 -1.46
C SER A 70 0.03 -14.99 -2.68
N SER A 71 0.79 -14.37 -3.59
CA SER A 71 0.25 -13.79 -4.82
C SER A 71 -0.54 -14.81 -5.65
N LEU A 72 -0.06 -16.05 -5.71
CA LEU A 72 -0.72 -17.17 -6.40
C LEU A 72 -1.60 -17.99 -5.46
N GLY A 73 -2.07 -17.38 -4.37
CA GLY A 73 -2.88 -18.01 -3.35
C GLY A 73 -4.32 -18.30 -3.82
N PRO A 74 -5.10 -19.00 -2.97
CA PRO A 74 -6.46 -19.45 -3.31
C PRO A 74 -7.48 -18.32 -3.49
N HIS A 75 -7.12 -17.07 -3.15
CA HIS A 75 -7.97 -15.90 -3.37
C HIS A 75 -8.07 -15.49 -4.85
N GLY A 76 -7.21 -16.03 -5.74
CA GLY A 76 -7.28 -15.75 -7.18
C GLY A 76 -6.97 -14.31 -7.57
N ARG A 77 -6.29 -13.56 -6.68
CA ARG A 77 -5.91 -12.16 -6.87
C ARG A 77 -4.39 -12.05 -6.92
N VAL A 78 -3.85 -12.13 -8.13
CA VAL A 78 -2.40 -12.06 -8.37
C VAL A 78 -1.90 -10.64 -8.16
N TYR A 79 -0.73 -10.50 -7.54
CA TYR A 79 -0.06 -9.21 -7.41
C TYR A 79 0.17 -8.58 -8.79
N VAL A 80 -0.21 -7.31 -8.93
CA VAL A 80 0.03 -6.51 -10.13
C VAL A 80 1.16 -5.52 -9.83
N ASP A 81 2.17 -5.51 -10.71
CA ASP A 81 3.35 -4.66 -10.53
C ASP A 81 3.02 -3.18 -10.48
N LYS A 82 3.83 -2.42 -9.71
CA LYS A 82 3.63 -0.98 -9.46
C LYS A 82 3.52 -0.16 -10.74
N TYR A 83 4.26 -0.48 -11.80
CA TYR A 83 4.22 0.29 -13.04
C TYR A 83 2.93 0.05 -13.84
N LEU A 84 2.38 -1.17 -13.80
CA LEU A 84 1.08 -1.48 -14.39
C LEU A 84 -0.04 -0.83 -13.58
N ARG A 85 0.03 -0.95 -12.25
CA ARG A 85 -0.88 -0.24 -11.34
C ARG A 85 -0.82 1.27 -11.56
N ALA A 86 0.37 1.87 -11.64
CA ALA A 86 0.53 3.31 -11.83
C ALA A 86 -0.06 3.79 -13.17
N LYS A 87 0.05 2.98 -14.22
CA LYS A 87 -0.58 3.28 -15.50
C LYS A 87 -2.11 3.26 -15.38
N GLU A 88 -2.68 2.25 -14.75
CA GLU A 88 -4.11 2.19 -14.43
C GLU A 88 -4.54 3.36 -13.52
N MET A 89 -3.69 3.78 -12.57
CA MET A 89 -3.95 4.90 -11.64
C MET A 89 -3.94 6.27 -12.33
N VAL A 90 -3.11 6.47 -13.36
CA VAL A 90 -3.10 7.70 -14.16
C VAL A 90 -4.28 7.72 -15.12
N GLU A 91 -4.70 6.58 -15.65
CA GLU A 91 -5.80 6.50 -16.61
C GLU A 91 -7.18 6.49 -15.93
N ASP A 92 -7.30 5.94 -14.72
CA ASP A 92 -8.60 5.72 -14.06
C ASP A 92 -8.57 6.06 -12.56
N VAL A 93 -8.86 7.32 -12.23
CA VAL A 93 -8.85 7.83 -10.85
C VAL A 93 -10.14 7.45 -10.08
N GLU A 94 -11.19 7.06 -10.80
CA GLU A 94 -12.45 6.61 -10.21
C GLU A 94 -12.43 5.11 -9.85
N SER A 95 -11.56 4.31 -10.47
CA SER A 95 -11.40 2.88 -10.17
C SER A 95 -10.01 2.46 -9.67
N GLY A 96 -9.06 3.39 -9.59
CA GLY A 96 -7.68 3.10 -9.20
C GLY A 96 -7.50 2.65 -7.74
N LEU A 97 -6.35 2.04 -7.45
CA LEU A 97 -6.03 1.44 -6.14
C LEU A 97 -6.25 2.37 -4.94
N TYR A 98 -5.88 3.65 -5.05
CA TYR A 98 -6.10 4.60 -3.96
C TYR A 98 -7.58 4.81 -3.71
N HIS A 99 -8.42 4.85 -4.75
CA HIS A 99 -9.88 4.95 -4.60
C HIS A 99 -10.44 3.74 -3.85
N GLU A 100 -9.99 2.53 -4.20
CA GLU A 100 -10.42 1.30 -3.53
C GLU A 100 -10.00 1.24 -2.05
N ILE A 101 -8.77 1.68 -1.74
CA ILE A 101 -8.23 1.63 -0.38
C ILE A 101 -8.77 2.78 0.48
N LEU A 102 -8.71 4.02 -0.02
CA LEU A 102 -8.98 5.23 0.75
C LEU A 102 -10.45 5.69 0.65
N GLY A 103 -11.15 5.31 -0.42
CA GLY A 103 -12.47 5.84 -0.77
C GLY A 103 -12.41 7.19 -1.51
N PRO A 104 -13.48 7.56 -2.24
CA PRO A 104 -13.51 8.77 -3.08
C PRO A 104 -13.28 10.08 -2.31
N ASP A 105 -13.72 10.13 -1.05
CA ASP A 105 -13.75 11.35 -0.24
C ASP A 105 -12.46 11.60 0.54
N HIS A 106 -11.41 10.77 0.33
CA HIS A 106 -10.17 10.93 1.08
C HIS A 106 -9.40 12.19 0.64
N PRO A 107 -8.93 13.06 1.55
CA PRO A 107 -8.28 14.33 1.21
C PRO A 107 -7.11 14.20 0.22
N PHE A 108 -6.27 13.17 0.39
CA PHE A 108 -5.16 12.88 -0.52
C PHE A 108 -5.62 12.64 -1.98
N LEU A 109 -6.72 11.92 -2.18
CA LEU A 109 -7.28 11.66 -3.51
C LEU A 109 -7.89 12.92 -4.11
N MET A 110 -8.55 13.73 -3.28
CA MET A 110 -9.10 15.01 -3.73
C MET A 110 -7.99 15.95 -4.21
N GLU A 111 -6.88 16.05 -3.48
CA GLU A 111 -5.71 16.85 -3.88
C GLU A 111 -5.05 16.33 -5.18
N LEU A 112 -4.90 15.02 -5.32
CA LEU A 112 -4.40 14.40 -6.55
C LEU A 112 -5.29 14.73 -7.76
N ASN A 113 -6.61 14.62 -7.58
CA ASN A 113 -7.59 14.94 -8.61
C ASN A 113 -7.55 16.42 -9.03
N LEU A 114 -7.35 17.32 -8.07
CA LEU A 114 -7.22 18.76 -8.35
C LEU A 114 -5.97 19.05 -9.18
N LYS A 115 -4.81 18.53 -8.77
CA LYS A 115 -3.55 18.70 -9.52
C LYS A 115 -3.63 18.17 -10.94
N LYS A 116 -4.22 16.99 -11.13
CA LYS A 116 -4.40 16.41 -12.45
C LYS A 116 -5.30 17.27 -13.35
N LYS A 117 -6.38 17.83 -12.79
CA LYS A 117 -7.25 18.76 -13.52
C LYS A 117 -6.52 20.04 -13.93
N GLU A 118 -5.66 20.58 -13.06
CA GLU A 118 -4.83 21.75 -13.36
C GLU A 118 -3.84 21.45 -14.50
N GLU A 119 -3.13 20.32 -14.46
CA GLU A 119 -2.20 19.89 -15.51
C GLU A 119 -2.89 19.67 -16.87
N GLU A 120 -4.07 19.06 -16.88
CA GLU A 120 -4.87 18.89 -18.09
C GLU A 120 -5.33 20.24 -18.68
N LEU A 121 -5.69 21.20 -17.82
CA LEU A 121 -6.09 22.54 -18.23
C LEU A 121 -4.91 23.32 -18.83
N GLU A 122 -3.73 23.23 -18.21
CA GLU A 122 -2.51 23.83 -18.72
C GLU A 122 -2.11 23.24 -20.08
N MET A 123 -2.17 21.92 -20.24
CA MET A 123 -1.90 21.27 -21.53
C MET A 123 -2.89 21.72 -22.62
N LYS A 124 -4.19 21.81 -22.30
CA LYS A 124 -5.21 22.30 -23.24
C LYS A 124 -5.05 23.77 -23.59
N SER A 125 -4.50 24.59 -22.69
CA SER A 125 -4.22 26.01 -22.96
C SER A 125 -2.98 26.24 -23.82
N ARG A 126 -2.10 25.23 -23.93
CA ARG A 126 -0.85 25.25 -24.68
C ARG A 126 -0.94 24.58 -26.06
N ALA A 127 -2.06 23.92 -26.37
CA ALA A 127 -2.36 23.26 -27.64
C ALA A 127 -3.23 24.15 -28.52
#